data_AF-Q46NG4-F1
#
_entry.id   AF-Q46NG4-F1
#
_cell.length_a   1.000
_cell.length_b   1.000
_cell.length_c   1.000
_cell.angle_alpha   90.00
_cell.angle_beta   90.00
_cell.angle_gamma   90.00
#
_symmetry.space_group_name_H-M   'P 1'
#
loop_
_entity.id
_entity.type
_entity.pdbx_description
1 polymer ?
#
loop_
_entity_poly.entity_id
_entity_poly.type
_entity_poly.pdbx_seq_one_letter_code
_entity_poly.pdbx_strand_id
1 'polypeptide(L)'
;MIRDMRIRAAGPADVAAITEVFHACGLMGGDIDPSSSFYSLAVQGEKVIGCACGEVHEETVIIQAAAVLDEYRGRQVATHLVRAILMRARASGCTRAAVLTSEHPAFFAR
;
A
#
# COMPACT_ATOMS: atom_id res chain seq x y z
N MET A 1 -6.93 19.64 5.18
CA MET A 1 -6.29 18.98 6.33
C MET A 1 -7.01 17.66 6.54
N ILE A 2 -6.37 16.51 6.32
CA ILE A 2 -7.01 15.21 6.59
C ILE A 2 -6.97 15.03 8.10
N ARG A 3 -8.01 15.51 8.80
CA ARG A 3 -8.23 15.10 10.18
C ARG A 3 -8.73 13.65 10.10
N ASP A 4 -8.12 12.79 10.90
CA ASP A 4 -8.53 11.39 11.14
C ASP A 4 -8.07 10.29 10.16
N MET A 5 -7.09 10.55 9.27
CA MET A 5 -6.44 9.45 8.53
C MET A 5 -5.22 8.91 9.27
N ARG A 6 -5.20 7.59 9.45
CA ARG A 6 -4.12 6.81 10.07
C ARG A 6 -3.50 5.87 9.03
N ILE A 7 -2.17 5.76 9.04
CA ILE A 7 -1.46 4.67 8.37
C ILE A 7 -1.08 3.59 9.38
N ARG A 8 -1.34 2.32 9.07
CA ARG A 8 -0.88 1.18 9.89
C ARG A 8 -0.51 -0.01 9.04
N ALA A 9 0.24 -0.95 9.60
CA ALA A 9 0.40 -2.27 9.01
C ALA A 9 -0.95 -3.02 8.99
N ALA A 10 -1.16 -3.82 7.96
CA ALA A 10 -2.29 -4.75 7.92
C ALA A 10 -1.98 -6.00 8.75
N GLY A 11 -3.02 -6.64 9.27
CA GLY A 11 -2.98 -7.98 9.83
C GLY A 11 -3.97 -8.92 9.13
N PRO A 12 -4.07 -10.18 9.58
CA PRO A 12 -4.94 -11.19 8.93
C PRO A 12 -6.42 -10.79 8.87
N ALA A 13 -6.91 -10.02 9.84
CA ALA A 13 -8.29 -9.53 9.87
C ALA A 13 -8.62 -8.51 8.76
N ASP A 14 -7.60 -7.92 8.13
CA ASP A 14 -7.78 -6.87 7.14
C ASP A 14 -7.91 -7.37 5.70
N VAL A 15 -7.76 -8.68 5.47
CA VAL A 15 -7.77 -9.28 4.12
C VAL A 15 -9.03 -8.89 3.35
N ALA A 16 -10.21 -8.99 3.99
CA ALA A 16 -11.48 -8.61 3.35
C ALA A 16 -11.49 -7.13 2.91
N ALA A 17 -11.04 -6.22 3.77
CA ALA A 17 -11.01 -4.79 3.45
C ALA A 17 -9.97 -4.44 2.37
N ILE A 18 -8.84 -5.15 2.32
CA ILE A 18 -7.85 -4.99 1.24
C ILE A 18 -8.46 -5.45 -0.09
N THR A 19 -9.11 -6.61 -0.11
CA THR A 19 -9.79 -7.14 -1.31
C THR A 19 -10.84 -6.18 -1.82
N GLU A 20 -11.66 -5.60 -0.94
CA GLU A 20 -12.66 -4.61 -1.32
C GLU A 20 -12.05 -3.36 -1.96
N VAL A 21 -10.96 -2.83 -1.40
CA VAL A 21 -10.27 -1.66 -1.96
C VAL A 21 -9.63 -1.98 -3.31
N PHE A 22 -8.98 -3.13 -3.45
CA PHE A 22 -8.41 -3.56 -4.73
C PHE A 22 -9.49 -3.72 -5.80
N HIS A 23 -10.59 -4.40 -5.46
CA HIS A 23 -11.72 -4.56 -6.37
C HIS A 23 -12.32 -3.21 -6.78
N ALA A 24 -12.52 -2.29 -5.83
CA ALA A 24 -13.02 -0.94 -6.12
C ALA A 24 -12.06 -0.12 -7.01
N CYS A 25 -10.76 -0.42 -6.96
CA CYS A 25 -9.76 0.20 -7.84
C CYS A 25 -9.54 -0.56 -9.16
N GLY A 26 -10.31 -1.62 -9.43
CA GLY A 26 -10.17 -2.44 -10.65
C GLY A 26 -8.95 -3.36 -10.65
N LEU A 27 -8.29 -3.54 -9.51
CA LEU A 27 -7.17 -4.46 -9.37
C LEU A 27 -7.70 -5.85 -9.03
N MET A 28 -7.34 -6.86 -9.81
CA MET A 28 -7.57 -8.25 -9.42
C MET A 28 -6.65 -8.58 -8.25
N GLY A 29 -7.23 -8.81 -7.07
CA GLY A 29 -6.47 -9.25 -5.91
C GLY A 29 -5.81 -10.59 -6.20
N GLY A 30 -4.47 -10.62 -6.18
CA GLY A 30 -3.72 -11.88 -6.07
C GLY A 30 -3.91 -12.49 -4.68
N ASP A 31 -3.09 -13.49 -4.33
CA ASP A 31 -3.09 -14.03 -2.97
C ASP A 31 -2.65 -12.94 -1.97
N ILE A 32 -3.64 -12.38 -1.27
CA ILE A 32 -3.41 -11.37 -0.23
C ILE A 32 -3.00 -12.09 1.04
N ASP A 33 -1.70 -12.07 1.32
CA ASP A 33 -1.13 -12.58 2.56
C ASP A 33 -0.38 -11.47 3.32
N PRO A 34 -1.03 -10.83 4.30
CA PRO A 34 -0.40 -9.83 5.15
C PRO A 34 0.76 -10.35 6.02
N SER A 35 0.95 -11.68 6.14
CA SER A 35 2.00 -12.27 6.97
C SER A 35 3.34 -12.40 6.25
N SER A 36 3.32 -12.60 4.93
CA SER A 36 4.52 -12.75 4.10
C SER A 36 4.96 -11.45 3.42
N SER A 37 4.08 -10.45 3.34
CA SER A 37 4.34 -9.18 2.63
C SER A 37 4.07 -7.95 3.48
N PHE A 38 4.73 -6.83 3.14
CA PHE A 38 4.48 -5.56 3.80
C PHE A 38 3.21 -4.90 3.28
N TYR A 39 2.10 -5.18 3.95
CA TYR A 39 0.84 -4.47 3.71
C TYR A 39 0.71 -3.23 4.61
N SER A 40 0.40 -2.09 4.01
CA SER A 40 0.02 -0.85 4.70
C SER A 40 -1.42 -0.48 4.36
N LEU A 41 -2.17 -0.02 5.36
CA LEU A 41 -3.53 0.48 5.20
C LEU A 41 -3.59 1.95 5.58
N ALA A 42 -4.39 2.70 4.82
CA ALA A 42 -4.86 4.02 5.16
C ALA A 42 -6.29 3.89 5.66
N VAL A 43 -6.51 4.29 6.91
CA VAL A 43 -7.80 4.15 7.60
C VAL A 43 -8.29 5.54 7.97
N GLN A 44 -9.54 5.85 7.64
CA GLN A 44 -10.21 7.06 8.12
C GLN A 44 -11.45 6.66 8.92
N GLY A 45 -11.45 6.97 10.22
CA GLY A 45 -12.41 6.38 11.16
C GLY A 45 -12.24 4.86 11.23
N GLU A 46 -13.28 4.12 10.85
CA GLU A 46 -13.26 2.66 10.74
C GLU A 46 -13.08 2.15 9.30
N LYS A 47 -13.11 3.05 8.31
CA LYS A 47 -13.08 2.69 6.89
C LYS A 47 -11.64 2.60 6.39
N VAL A 48 -11.29 1.50 5.72
CA VAL A 48 -10.07 1.42 4.92
C VAL A 48 -10.30 2.16 3.61
N ILE A 49 -9.53 3.23 3.39
CA ILE A 49 -9.67 4.14 2.24
C ILE A 49 -8.58 3.92 1.18
N GLY A 50 -7.58 3.11 1.52
CA GLY A 50 -6.49 2.76 0.63
C GLY A 50 -5.59 1.70 1.24
N CYS A 51 -4.88 0.97 0.40
CA CYS A 51 -3.92 -0.04 0.80
C CYS A 51 -2.73 -0.04 -0.16
N ALA A 52 -1.59 -0.50 0.31
CA ALA A 52 -0.45 -0.78 -0.53
C ALA A 52 0.26 -2.04 -0.04
N CYS A 53 0.91 -2.75 -0.94
CA CYS A 53 1.72 -3.91 -0.62
C CYS A 53 3.09 -3.84 -1.27
N GLY A 54 4.08 -4.35 -0.55
CA GLY A 54 5.39 -4.60 -1.08
C GLY A 54 5.95 -5.92 -0.57
N GLU A 55 6.72 -6.59 -1.42
CA GLU A 55 7.36 -7.86 -1.13
C GLU A 55 8.87 -7.66 -1.08
N VAL A 56 9.55 -8.36 -0.16
CA VAL A 56 11.00 -8.29 -0.03
C VAL A 56 11.64 -9.45 -0.77
N HIS A 57 12.57 -9.11 -1.66
CA HIS A 57 13.47 -10.05 -2.31
C HIS A 57 14.90 -9.63 -2.00
N GLU A 58 15.58 -10.40 -1.14
CA GLU A 58 16.91 -10.08 -0.64
C GLU A 58 16.96 -8.65 -0.03
N GLU A 59 17.78 -7.76 -0.59
CA GLU A 59 17.92 -6.37 -0.14
C GLU A 59 16.99 -5.39 -0.87
N THR A 60 16.05 -5.89 -1.69
CA THR A 60 15.15 -5.06 -2.49
C THR A 60 13.70 -5.26 -2.08
N VAL A 61 12.98 -4.16 -1.83
CA VAL A 61 11.51 -4.20 -1.74
C VAL A 61 10.87 -3.88 -3.09
N ILE A 62 9.99 -4.74 -3.55
CA ILE A 62 9.18 -4.53 -4.75
C ILE A 62 7.81 -4.04 -4.32
N ILE A 63 7.45 -2.81 -4.71
CA ILE A 63 6.09 -2.30 -4.51
C ILE A 63 5.19 -2.95 -5.57
N GLN A 64 4.25 -3.79 -5.14
CA GLN A 64 3.38 -4.54 -6.04
C GLN A 64 2.12 -3.76 -6.38
N ALA A 65 1.53 -3.08 -5.39
CA ALA A 65 0.34 -2.27 -5.60
C ALA A 65 0.25 -1.12 -4.60
N ALA A 66 -0.39 -0.03 -5.04
CA ALA A 66 -0.84 1.06 -4.18
C ALA A 66 -2.21 1.55 -4.68
N ALA A 67 -3.26 1.21 -3.94
CA ALA A 67 -4.64 1.46 -4.28
C ALA A 67 -5.25 2.47 -3.30
N VAL A 68 -6.00 3.44 -3.84
CA VAL A 68 -6.73 4.44 -3.06
C VAL A 68 -8.08 4.64 -3.71
N LEU A 69 -9.14 4.53 -2.92
CA LEU A 69 -10.51 4.77 -3.37
C LEU A 69 -10.62 6.18 -3.96
N ASP A 70 -11.36 6.31 -5.07
CA ASP A 70 -11.41 7.52 -5.90
C ASP A 70 -11.72 8.80 -5.12
N GLU A 71 -12.67 8.73 -4.18
CA GLU A 71 -13.10 9.85 -3.34
C GLU A 71 -12.01 10.41 -2.40
N TYR A 72 -10.92 9.65 -2.19
CA TYR A 72 -9.78 10.03 -1.34
C TYR A 72 -8.48 10.30 -2.13
N ARG A 73 -8.52 10.23 -3.47
CA ARG A 73 -7.37 10.59 -4.33
C ARG A 73 -7.07 12.09 -4.24
N GLY A 74 -5.86 12.49 -4.66
CA GLY A 74 -5.38 13.87 -4.56
C GLY A 74 -4.98 14.33 -3.14
N ARG A 75 -5.13 13.47 -2.13
CA ARG A 75 -4.82 13.78 -0.73
C ARG A 75 -3.51 13.15 -0.22
N GLN A 76 -2.61 12.79 -1.13
CA GLN A 76 -1.32 12.13 -0.84
C GLN A 76 -1.41 10.78 -0.10
N VAL A 77 -2.58 10.14 -0.04
CA VAL A 77 -2.80 8.85 0.65
C VAL A 77 -1.81 7.79 0.16
N ALA A 78 -1.71 7.60 -1.16
CA ALA A 78 -0.77 6.67 -1.78
C ALA A 78 0.69 6.99 -1.41
N THR A 79 1.08 8.27 -1.34
CA THR A 79 2.42 8.69 -0.91
C THR A 79 2.72 8.19 0.50
N HIS A 80 1.77 8.35 1.43
CA HIS A 80 1.96 7.92 2.82
C HIS A 80 1.99 6.39 2.96
N LEU A 81 1.15 5.68 2.19
CA LEU A 81 1.15 4.23 2.11
C LEU A 81 2.50 3.67 1.65
N VAL A 82 3.00 4.16 0.51
CA VAL A 82 4.30 3.72 -0.04
C VAL A 82 5.44 4.07 0.90
N ARG A 83 5.46 5.28 1.49
CA ARG A 83 6.47 5.65 2.49
C ARG A 83 6.46 4.69 3.69
N ALA A 84 5.29 4.27 4.17
CA ALA A 84 5.23 3.32 5.28
C ALA A 84 5.82 1.95 4.92
N ILE A 85 5.64 1.48 3.69
CA ILE A 85 6.28 0.25 3.20
C ILE A 85 7.80 0.43 3.15
N LEU A 86 8.28 1.51 2.51
CA LEU A 86 9.71 1.78 2.37
C LEU A 86 10.41 1.93 3.72
N MET A 87 9.77 2.59 4.70
CA MET A 87 10.31 2.70 6.05
C MET A 87 10.45 1.33 6.73
N ARG A 88 9.44 0.45 6.61
CA ARG A 88 9.51 -0.90 7.16
C ARG A 88 10.55 -1.77 6.46
N ALA A 89 10.61 -1.70 5.13
CA ALA A 89 11.61 -2.41 4.34
C ALA A 89 13.04 -1.98 4.70
N ARG A 90 13.27 -0.68 4.87
CA ARG A 90 14.56 -0.17 5.34
C ARG A 90 14.90 -0.69 6.74
N ALA A 91 13.93 -0.74 7.64
CA ALA A 91 14.11 -1.29 8.99
C ALA A 91 14.41 -2.80 8.97
N SER A 92 13.97 -3.53 7.94
CA SER A 92 14.28 -4.95 7.72
C SER A 92 15.55 -5.19 6.89
N GLY A 93 16.34 -4.15 6.59
CA GLY A 93 17.62 -4.27 5.90
C GLY A 93 17.59 -4.05 4.39
N CYS A 94 16.44 -3.72 3.78
CA CYS A 94 16.39 -3.41 2.36
C CYS A 94 17.12 -2.10 2.06
N THR A 95 17.98 -2.12 1.03
CA THR A 95 18.76 -0.97 0.55
C THR A 95 18.20 -0.42 -0.76
N ARG A 96 17.36 -1.19 -1.46
CA ARG A 96 16.78 -0.84 -2.76
C ARG A 96 15.26 -0.96 -2.74
N ALA A 97 14.62 -0.19 -3.61
CA ALA A 97 13.19 -0.30 -3.88
C ALA A 97 12.96 -0.31 -5.38
N ALA A 98 12.02 -1.12 -5.84
CA ALA A 98 11.62 -1.20 -7.24
C ALA A 98 10.10 -1.25 -7.35
N VAL A 99 9.59 -0.85 -8.51
CA VAL A 99 8.18 -0.99 -8.89
C VAL A 99 8.14 -1.31 -10.36
N LEU A 100 7.27 -2.24 -10.75
CA LEU A 100 6.93 -2.49 -12.14
C LEU A 100 5.48 -2.07 -12.33
N THR A 101 5.25 -1.00 -13.07
CA THR A 101 3.89 -0.50 -13.29
C THR A 101 3.74 0.12 -14.68
N SER A 102 2.64 -0.24 -15.35
CA SER A 102 2.10 0.53 -16.48
C SER A 102 1.11 1.59 -16.00
N GLU A 103 0.66 1.53 -14.76
CA GLU A 103 -0.32 2.43 -14.17
C GLU A 103 0.36 3.54 -13.37
N HIS A 104 0.02 4.79 -13.70
CA HIS A 104 0.52 5.98 -13.03
C HIS A 104 2.05 6.02 -12.81
N PRO A 105 2.91 5.76 -13.82
CA PRO A 105 4.36 5.71 -13.64
C PRO A 105 4.95 7.04 -13.10
N ALA A 106 4.35 8.17 -13.47
CA ALA A 106 4.74 9.49 -12.97
C ALA A 106 4.59 9.65 -11.44
N PHE A 107 3.71 8.89 -10.79
CA PHE A 107 3.58 8.89 -9.33
C PHE A 107 4.82 8.28 -8.65
N PHE A 108 5.45 7.27 -9.28
CA PHE A 108 6.60 6.56 -8.73
C PHE A 108 7.94 7.16 -9.18
N ALA A 109 7.99 7.85 -10.31
CA ALA A 109 9.21 8.45 -10.87
C ALA A 109 9.66 9.77 -10.20
N ARG A 110 9.03 10.17 -9.09
CA ARG A 110 9.25 11.45 -8.41
C ARG A 110 10.22 11.36 -7.23
#